data_AF-A0A540V2H9-F1
#
_entry.id   AF-A0A540V2H9-F1
#
_cell.length_a   1.000
_cell.length_b   1.000
_cell.length_c   1.000
_cell.angle_alpha   90.00
_cell.angle_beta   90.00
_cell.angle_gamma   90.00
#
_symmetry.space_group_name_H-M   'P 1'
#
loop_
_entity.id
_entity.type
_entity.pdbx_description
1 polymer ?
#
loop_
_entity_poly.entity_id
_entity_poly.type
_entity_poly.pdbx_seq_one_letter_code
_entity_poly.pdbx_strand_id
1 'polypeptide(L)'
;MTPSGTVTPSPPGGRQTEESYIENILRANIGVTGTFYFTFPVSETLSNETRGNVLRVRGAVIQAGRDHAVIREANTNHVYLVPMIYFDYARFDDGFKYINTSRPRPQQR
;
A
#
# COMPACT_ATOMS: atom_id res chain seq x y z
N MET A 1 -9.33 -52.51 17.85
CA MET A 1 -8.27 -51.82 17.08
C MET A 1 -8.85 -50.53 16.55
N THR A 2 -8.51 -49.39 17.15
CA THR A 2 -8.92 -48.06 16.66
C THR A 2 -7.65 -47.31 16.24
N PRO A 3 -7.52 -46.87 14.98
CA PRO A 3 -6.38 -46.06 14.59
C PRO A 3 -6.62 -44.62 15.06
N SER A 4 -5.91 -44.22 16.12
CA SER A 4 -5.77 -42.81 16.48
C SER A 4 -5.01 -42.09 15.36
N GLY A 5 -5.71 -41.27 14.60
CA GLY A 5 -5.11 -40.33 13.66
C GLY A 5 -4.52 -39.15 14.43
N THR A 6 -3.20 -39.13 14.57
CA THR A 6 -2.46 -37.96 15.04
C THR A 6 -2.64 -36.83 14.03
N VAL A 7 -3.33 -35.75 14.43
CA VAL A 7 -3.38 -34.50 13.66
C VAL A 7 -2.01 -33.84 13.81
N THR A 8 -1.19 -33.88 12.75
CA THR A 8 0.05 -33.13 12.67
C THR A 8 -0.30 -31.63 12.63
N PRO A 9 0.14 -30.80 13.58
CA PRO A 9 -0.04 -29.36 13.47
C PRO A 9 0.75 -28.87 12.24
N SER A 10 0.02 -28.28 11.28
CA SER A 10 0.66 -27.55 10.17
C SER A 10 1.60 -26.48 10.76
N PRO A 11 2.83 -26.32 10.24
CA PRO A 11 3.69 -25.23 10.65
C PRO A 11 2.93 -23.91 10.45
N PRO A 12 2.99 -22.96 11.41
CA PRO A 12 2.38 -21.65 11.22
C PRO A 12 2.98 -21.05 9.94
N GLY A 13 2.10 -20.76 8.98
CA GLY A 13 2.42 -20.30 7.64
C GLY A 13 3.34 -19.10 7.67
N GLY A 14 4.65 -19.37 7.60
CA GLY A 14 5.70 -18.38 7.53
C GLY A 14 5.78 -17.80 6.13
N ARG A 15 4.80 -16.97 5.74
CA ARG A 15 5.05 -15.95 4.71
C ARG A 15 5.86 -14.84 5.37
N GLN A 16 7.14 -15.08 5.56
CA GLN A 16 8.07 -14.08 6.07
C GLN A 16 9.28 -14.01 5.15
N THR A 17 9.06 -13.36 4.01
CA THR A 17 10.13 -12.88 3.14
C THR A 17 9.66 -11.59 2.52
N GLU A 18 10.52 -10.56 2.52
CA GLU A 18 10.26 -9.20 2.05
C GLU A 18 9.36 -9.11 0.83
N GLU A 19 8.24 -8.43 1.00
CA GLU A 19 7.38 -8.09 -0.10
C GLU A 19 7.54 -6.58 -0.33
N SER A 20 8.49 -6.21 -1.21
CA SER A 20 8.70 -4.86 -1.77
C SER A 20 7.48 -4.35 -2.57
N TYR A 21 6.28 -4.67 -2.11
CA TYR A 21 5.02 -4.26 -2.70
C TYR A 21 4.67 -2.83 -2.26
N ILE A 22 4.00 -2.13 -3.16
CA ILE A 22 3.67 -0.72 -3.01
C ILE A 22 2.80 -0.51 -1.77
N GLU A 23 1.84 -1.39 -1.47
CA GLU A 23 0.99 -1.27 -0.28
C GLU A 23 1.77 -1.31 1.03
N ASN A 24 2.87 -2.07 1.08
CA ASN A 24 3.70 -2.16 2.28
C ASN A 24 4.55 -0.89 2.44
N ILE A 25 5.06 -0.35 1.33
CA ILE A 25 5.76 0.95 1.32
C ILE A 25 4.79 2.05 1.74
N LEU A 26 3.58 2.10 1.19
CA LEU A 26 2.57 3.10 1.57
C LEU A 26 2.17 2.97 3.04
N ARG A 27 2.02 1.74 3.57
CA ARG A 27 1.72 1.51 5.00
C ARG A 27 2.85 1.97 5.92
N ALA A 28 4.11 1.79 5.52
CA ALA A 28 5.25 2.29 6.26
C ALA A 28 5.34 3.84 6.27
N ASN A 29 4.61 4.51 5.38
CA ASN A 29 4.65 5.96 5.17
C ASN A 29 3.29 6.65 5.41
N ILE A 30 2.42 6.05 6.23
CA ILE A 30 1.17 6.70 6.66
C ILE A 30 1.49 8.04 7.34
N GLY A 31 0.76 9.09 6.94
CA GLY A 31 0.94 10.45 7.45
C GLY A 31 2.08 11.24 6.80
N VAL A 32 2.94 10.63 6.00
CA VAL A 32 3.99 11.36 5.27
C VAL A 32 3.39 12.05 4.05
N THR A 33 3.64 13.35 3.92
CA THR A 33 3.07 14.14 2.82
C THR A 33 3.79 13.85 1.50
N GLY A 34 2.99 13.62 0.46
CA GLY A 34 3.47 13.42 -0.90
C GLY A 34 2.43 13.82 -1.93
N THR A 35 2.84 13.74 -3.19
CA THR A 35 1.97 13.89 -4.35
C THR A 35 1.80 12.54 -5.03
N PHE A 36 0.55 12.11 -5.18
CA PHE A 36 0.15 10.82 -5.71
C PHE A 36 -0.51 11.02 -7.08
N TYR A 37 -0.12 10.19 -8.04
CA TYR A 37 -0.56 10.29 -9.43
C TYR A 37 -1.31 9.02 -9.81
N PHE A 38 -2.50 9.21 -10.38
CA PHE A 38 -3.35 8.13 -10.85
C PHE A 38 -3.83 8.42 -12.26
N THR A 39 -3.82 7.40 -13.11
CA THR A 39 -4.38 7.48 -14.46
C THR A 39 -5.56 6.54 -14.58
N PHE A 40 -6.73 7.11 -14.86
CA PHE A 40 -7.95 6.36 -15.09
C PHE A 40 -8.17 6.10 -16.58
N PRO A 41 -8.85 5.00 -16.96
CA PRO A 41 -9.41 4.90 -18.30
C PRO A 41 -10.37 6.08 -18.52
N VAL A 42 -10.37 6.61 -19.75
CA VAL A 42 -11.20 7.76 -20.10
C VAL A 42 -12.66 7.44 -19.75
N SER A 43 -13.24 8.24 -18.87
CA SER A 43 -14.64 8.15 -18.45
C SER A 43 -15.27 9.52 -18.62
N GLU A 44 -16.48 9.56 -19.20
CA GLU A 44 -17.28 10.78 -19.35
C GLU A 44 -17.64 11.44 -18.00
N THR A 45 -17.34 10.78 -16.88
CA THR A 45 -17.64 11.24 -15.51
C THR A 45 -16.47 11.96 -14.81
N LEU A 46 -15.34 12.17 -15.50
CA LEU A 46 -14.19 12.84 -14.91
C LEU A 46 -14.49 14.33 -14.68
N SER A 47 -14.84 14.63 -13.43
CA SER A 47 -15.20 15.96 -12.90
C SER A 47 -14.03 16.95 -12.94
N ASN A 48 -14.30 18.20 -12.54
CA ASN A 48 -13.32 19.31 -12.46
C ASN A 48 -12.04 19.00 -11.63
N GLU A 49 -12.02 17.89 -10.88
CA GLU A 49 -10.89 17.45 -10.07
C GLU A 49 -9.76 16.77 -10.88
N THR A 50 -10.05 16.36 -12.12
CA THR A 50 -9.08 15.70 -13.00
C THR A 50 -8.73 16.58 -14.19
N ARG A 51 -7.45 16.57 -14.60
CA ARG A 51 -7.03 17.17 -15.87
C ARG A 51 -6.97 16.08 -16.92
N GLY A 52 -8.03 15.96 -17.72
CA GLY A 52 -8.22 14.79 -18.57
C GLY A 52 -8.48 13.56 -17.71
N ASN A 53 -7.73 12.48 -17.93
CA ASN A 53 -7.87 11.21 -17.23
C ASN A 53 -6.88 10.99 -16.07
N VAL A 54 -6.16 12.03 -15.67
CA VAL A 54 -5.17 11.99 -14.59
C VAL A 54 -5.69 12.71 -13.36
N LEU A 55 -5.64 12.02 -12.21
CA LEU A 55 -5.85 12.58 -10.88
C LEU A 55 -4.51 12.78 -10.19
N ARG A 56 -4.31 13.97 -9.63
CA ARG A 56 -3.13 14.32 -8.84
C ARG A 56 -3.54 14.80 -7.47
N VAL A 57 -3.26 14.02 -6.44
CA VAL A 57 -3.62 14.35 -5.05
C VAL A 57 -2.34 14.70 -4.28
N ARG A 58 -2.27 15.91 -3.70
CA ARG A 58 -1.21 16.24 -2.74
C ARG A 58 -1.75 16.11 -1.32
N GLY A 59 -1.22 15.16 -0.57
CA GLY A 59 -1.78 14.78 0.73
C GLY A 59 -0.95 13.72 1.43
N ALA A 60 -1.58 12.96 2.31
CA ALA A 60 -0.94 11.84 3.00
C ALA A 60 -1.81 10.58 2.92
N VAL A 61 -1.16 9.42 2.79
CA VAL A 61 -1.84 8.14 2.97
C VAL A 61 -2.29 8.04 4.42
N ILE A 62 -3.56 7.72 4.65
CA ILE A 62 -4.12 7.43 5.97
C ILE A 62 -4.36 5.93 6.17
N GLN A 63 -4.52 5.17 5.07
CA GLN A 63 -4.65 3.72 5.08
C GLN A 63 -4.20 3.12 3.74
N ALA A 64 -3.60 1.92 3.76
CA ALA A 64 -3.23 1.17 2.57
C ALA A 64 -3.62 -0.30 2.71
N GLY A 65 -4.50 -0.76 1.82
CA GLY A 65 -4.88 -2.15 1.63
C GLY A 65 -4.08 -2.80 0.51
N ARG A 66 -4.39 -4.06 0.19
CA ARG A 66 -3.73 -4.80 -0.89
C ARG A 66 -4.05 -4.23 -2.28
N ASP A 67 -5.27 -3.75 -2.47
CA ASP A 67 -5.83 -3.33 -3.75
C ASP A 67 -6.23 -1.84 -3.77
N HIS A 68 -6.10 -1.14 -2.65
CA HIS A 68 -6.52 0.25 -2.52
C HIS A 68 -5.63 1.07 -1.58
N ALA A 69 -5.63 2.38 -1.77
CA ALA A 69 -5.10 3.35 -0.83
C ALA A 69 -6.18 4.37 -0.45
N VAL A 70 -6.08 4.88 0.76
CA VAL A 70 -6.90 5.99 1.27
C VAL A 70 -5.99 7.19 1.50
N ILE A 71 -6.27 8.29 0.80
CA ILE A 71 -5.42 9.49 0.80
C ILE A 71 -6.26 10.68 1.27
N ARG A 72 -5.78 11.38 2.30
CA ARG A 72 -6.35 12.65 2.73
C ARG A 72 -5.59 13.80 2.08
N GLU A 73 -6.30 14.64 1.33
CA GLU A 73 -5.70 15.81 0.69
C GLU A 73 -5.30 16.88 1.73
N ALA A 74 -4.17 17.57 1.52
CA ALA A 74 -3.61 18.48 2.53
C ALA A 74 -4.39 19.80 2.69
N ASN A 75 -5.07 20.27 1.64
CA ASN A 75 -5.68 21.60 1.58
C ASN A 75 -7.21 21.58 1.57
N THR A 76 -7.82 20.40 1.60
CA THR A 76 -9.26 20.21 1.58
C THR A 76 -9.66 19.17 2.62
N ASN A 77 -10.96 18.90 2.74
CA ASN A 77 -11.47 17.77 3.53
C ASN A 77 -11.71 16.52 2.67
N HIS A 78 -11.20 16.48 1.43
CA HIS A 78 -11.38 15.34 0.56
C HIS A 78 -10.55 14.14 1.04
N VAL A 79 -11.20 12.99 1.01
CA VAL A 79 -10.59 11.70 1.31
C VAL A 79 -10.86 10.81 0.11
N TYR A 80 -9.78 10.43 -0.57
CA TYR A 80 -9.82 9.62 -1.77
C TYR A 80 -9.63 8.16 -1.40
N LEU A 81 -10.58 7.30 -1.76
CA LEU A 81 -10.38 5.85 -1.82
C LEU A 81 -10.09 5.49 -3.27
N VAL A 82 -8.87 5.02 -3.54
CA VAL A 82 -8.37 4.80 -4.90
C VAL A 82 -7.90 3.36 -5.08
N PRO A 83 -8.33 2.67 -6.15
CA PRO A 83 -7.77 1.37 -6.51
C PRO A 83 -6.29 1.50 -6.89
N MET A 84 -5.44 0.65 -6.34
CA MET A 84 -4.01 0.60 -6.62
C MET A 84 -3.69 0.24 -8.07
N ILE A 85 -4.62 -0.38 -8.80
CA ILE A 85 -4.45 -0.68 -10.24
C ILE A 85 -4.32 0.58 -11.11
N TYR A 86 -4.78 1.73 -10.62
CA TYR A 86 -4.66 3.02 -11.32
C TYR A 86 -3.50 3.87 -10.82
N PHE A 87 -2.72 3.36 -9.86
CA PHE A 87 -1.61 4.10 -9.29
C PHE A 87 -0.41 4.08 -10.25
N ASP A 88 0.08 5.27 -10.61
CA ASP A 88 1.26 5.41 -11.46
C ASP A 88 2.53 5.49 -10.60
N TYR A 89 2.62 6.53 -9.77
CA TYR A 89 3.74 6.77 -8.86
C TYR A 89 3.39 7.78 -7.76
N ALA A 90 4.26 7.89 -6.76
CA ALA A 90 4.20 8.92 -5.73
C ALA A 90 5.56 9.61 -5.57
N ARG A 91 5.52 10.91 -5.26
CA ARG A 91 6.69 11.70 -4.85
C ARG A 91 6.45 12.23 -3.44
N PHE A 92 7.28 11.86 -2.50
CA PHE A 92 7.21 12.36 -1.12
C PHE A 92 8.05 13.63 -0.98
N ASP A 93 7.54 14.60 -0.23
CA ASP A 93 8.17 15.92 -0.11
C ASP A 93 9.48 15.84 0.69
N ASP A 94 9.50 15.04 1.78
CA ASP A 94 10.66 14.86 2.66
C ASP A 94 11.36 13.48 2.49
N GLY A 95 11.03 12.76 1.41
CA GLY A 95 11.44 11.37 1.20
C GLY A 95 10.51 10.36 1.87
N PHE A 96 10.82 9.07 1.73
CA PHE A 96 9.98 7.97 2.24
C PHE A 96 10.82 6.83 2.81
N LYS A 97 10.21 6.09 3.73
CA LYS A 97 10.76 4.87 4.32
C LYS A 97 10.61 3.73 3.32
N TYR A 98 11.74 3.18 2.88
CA TYR A 98 11.75 1.91 2.17
C TYR A 98 11.82 0.76 3.18
N ILE A 99 11.00 -0.26 2.97
CA ILE A 99 11.01 -1.47 3.80
C ILE A 99 12.24 -2.32 3.45
N ASN A 100 13.14 -2.50 4.40
CA ASN A 100 14.31 -3.37 4.27
C ASN A 100 14.24 -4.39 5.42
N THR A 101 13.64 -5.55 5.19
CA THR A 101 13.70 -6.69 6.10
C THR A 101 15.02 -7.44 5.93
N SER A 102 16.05 -6.92 6.55
CA SER A 102 17.15 -7.78 6.99
C SER A 102 16.68 -8.55 8.22
N ARG A 103 16.34 -9.84 8.06
CA ARG A 103 16.20 -10.75 9.21
C ARG A 103 17.60 -10.98 9.82
N PRO A 104 17.84 -10.71 11.11
CA PRO A 104 19.04 -11.21 11.77
C PRO A 104 19.01 -12.75 11.72
N ARG A 105 20.04 -13.38 11.16
CA ARG A 105 20.16 -14.85 11.23
C ARG A 105 20.23 -15.24 12.71
N PRO A 106 19.45 -16.23 13.17
CA PRO A 106 19.69 -16.82 14.48
C PRO A 106 21.11 -17.34 14.49
N GLN A 107 21.96 -16.79 15.34
CA GLN A 107 23.31 -17.29 15.58
C GLN A 107 23.13 -18.68 16.21
N GLN A 108 23.31 -19.74 15.43
CA GLN A 108 23.36 -21.10 15.97
C GLN A 108 24.53 -21.15 16.96
N ARG A 109 24.21 -21.39 18.23
CA ARG A 109 25.17 -21.80 19.25
C ARG A 109 25.32 -23.30 19.22
#